data_AF-A0A4Y2I218-F1
#
_entry.id   AF-A0A4Y2I218-F1
#
_cell.length_a   1.000
_cell.length_b   1.000
_cell.length_c   1.000
_cell.angle_alpha   90.00
_cell.angle_beta   90.00
_cell.angle_gamma   90.00
#
_symmetry.space_group_name_H-M   'P 1'
#
loop_
_entity.id
_entity.type
_entity.pdbx_description
1 polymer ?
#
loop_
_entity_poly.entity_id
_entity_poly.type
_entity_poly.pdbx_seq_one_letter_code
_entity_poly.pdbx_strand_id
1 'polypeptide(L)'
;MLSYSGGRLRNQISEITFYRVHRLGALFASESETDEENFDEAKALKQILHSQKENGFFGNVANTYYVLPVLRCRSLVNISSSHCQAPVIDEKEALKDLMNQVGEKWSVQFSLWVGNSRTVERTLSLSVPAHSSFYRIMEFAAGVDNRF
;
A
#
# COMPACT_ATOMS: atom_id res chain seq x y z
N MET A 1 -38.62 -23.81 34.83
CA MET A 1 -37.68 -24.78 34.21
C MET A 1 -37.10 -24.11 32.97
N LEU A 2 -35.76 -24.05 32.94
CA LEU A 2 -34.84 -23.66 31.84
C LEU A 2 -34.60 -22.17 31.52
N SER A 3 -33.29 -21.89 31.53
CA SER A 3 -32.50 -20.69 31.26
C SER A 3 -31.82 -20.84 29.87
N TYR A 4 -31.06 -19.80 29.47
CA TYR A 4 -30.24 -19.59 28.25
C TYR A 4 -30.94 -18.96 27.02
N SER A 5 -30.34 -18.10 26.19
CA SER A 5 -29.16 -17.21 26.25
C SER A 5 -29.06 -16.48 24.90
N GLY A 6 -28.46 -15.29 24.88
CA GLY A 6 -27.53 -14.88 23.82
C GLY A 6 -28.07 -14.45 22.45
N GLY A 7 -27.88 -13.16 22.15
CA GLY A 7 -27.43 -12.75 20.81
C GLY A 7 -28.20 -11.61 20.16
N ARG A 8 -27.82 -10.35 20.44
CA ARG A 8 -28.03 -9.24 19.49
C ARG A 8 -27.16 -8.00 19.73
N LEU A 9 -25.84 -8.14 19.70
CA LEU A 9 -24.89 -7.01 19.72
C LEU A 9 -23.70 -7.20 18.75
N ARG A 10 -23.92 -7.87 17.61
CA ARG A 10 -22.83 -8.22 16.68
C ARG A 10 -22.78 -7.45 15.35
N ASN A 11 -23.63 -6.44 15.13
CA ASN A 11 -23.73 -5.76 13.82
C ASN A 11 -23.61 -4.23 13.89
N GLN A 12 -22.69 -3.70 14.70
CA GLN A 12 -22.38 -2.26 14.69
C GLN A 12 -20.87 -1.94 14.80
N ILE A 13 -19.99 -2.90 14.47
CA ILE A 13 -18.52 -2.75 14.51
C ILE A 13 -17.91 -3.03 13.13
N SER A 14 -18.51 -2.54 12.05
CA SER A 14 -17.95 -2.70 10.71
C SER A 14 -17.83 -1.41 9.89
N GLU A 15 -18.33 -0.27 10.38
CA GLU A 15 -18.27 1.00 9.61
C GLU A 15 -17.45 2.13 10.25
N ILE A 16 -16.90 1.95 11.45
CA ILE A 16 -16.13 3.00 12.14
C ILE A 16 -14.60 2.82 11.99
N THR A 17 -14.14 1.70 11.44
CA THR A 17 -12.70 1.38 11.33
C THR A 17 -12.02 2.04 10.13
N PHE A 18 -12.76 2.43 9.08
CA PHE A 18 -12.17 2.95 7.84
C PHE A 18 -11.65 4.39 7.95
N TYR A 19 -12.19 5.18 8.88
CA TYR A 19 -11.83 6.60 9.05
C TYR A 19 -10.77 6.88 10.13
N ARG A 20 -10.26 5.86 10.83
CA ARG A 20 -9.31 6.07 11.95
C ARG A 20 -7.83 6.00 11.53
N VAL A 21 -7.53 5.39 10.38
CA VAL A 21 -6.14 5.15 9.94
C VAL A 21 -5.50 6.39 9.27
N HIS A 22 -6.30 7.29 8.69
CA HIS A 22 -5.81 8.61 8.29
C HIS A 22 -5.46 9.51 9.48
N ARG A 23 -5.93 9.16 10.68
CA ARG A 23 -5.72 9.97 11.86
C ARG A 23 -4.45 9.62 12.62
N LEU A 24 -3.73 8.54 12.34
CA LEU A 24 -2.51 8.22 13.11
C LEU A 24 -1.28 9.00 12.60
N GLY A 25 -1.12 9.14 11.28
CA GLY A 25 -0.14 10.05 10.69
C GLY A 25 -0.49 11.53 10.92
N ALA A 26 -1.79 11.86 10.95
CA ALA A 26 -2.26 13.18 11.37
C ALA A 26 -2.19 13.37 12.90
N LEU A 27 -2.32 12.35 13.75
CA LEU A 27 -2.22 12.49 15.22
C LEU A 27 -0.84 13.00 15.64
N PHE A 28 0.22 12.57 14.94
CA PHE A 28 1.58 13.07 15.18
C PHE A 28 1.79 14.51 14.66
N ALA A 29 0.86 15.05 13.86
CA ALA A 29 0.87 16.42 13.35
C ALA A 29 -0.31 17.28 13.83
N SER A 30 -1.26 16.71 14.60
CA SER A 30 -2.54 17.32 14.97
C SER A 30 -3.13 16.67 16.22
N GLU A 31 -2.33 16.44 17.27
CA GLU A 31 -2.94 16.29 18.58
C GLU A 31 -3.74 17.59 18.85
N SER A 32 -4.98 17.44 19.30
CA SER A 32 -5.97 18.50 19.39
C SER A 32 -5.43 19.71 20.14
N GLU A 33 -5.71 20.91 19.61
CA GLU A 33 -5.34 22.27 20.05
C GLU A 33 -5.76 22.64 21.50
N THR A 34 -5.98 21.68 22.40
CA THR A 34 -6.38 21.92 23.79
C THR A 34 -5.30 21.63 24.83
N ASP A 35 -4.16 21.03 24.46
CA ASP A 35 -3.03 20.77 25.38
C ASP A 35 -1.67 20.91 24.65
N GLU A 36 -1.40 22.07 24.06
CA GLU A 36 -0.15 22.35 23.34
C GLU A 36 1.13 22.26 24.21
N GLU A 37 1.01 22.20 25.54
CA GLU A 37 2.16 22.32 26.45
C GLU A 37 2.78 20.99 26.90
N ASN A 38 2.27 19.80 26.49
CA ASN A 38 2.78 18.55 27.06
C ASN A 38 2.79 17.33 26.12
N PHE A 39 3.24 17.53 24.87
CA PHE A 39 3.55 16.38 24.01
C PHE A 39 4.79 15.64 24.53
N ASP A 40 4.60 14.42 25.01
CA ASP A 40 5.67 13.52 25.45
C ASP A 40 6.10 12.60 24.30
N GLU A 41 7.17 12.98 23.60
CA GLU A 41 7.76 12.22 22.50
C GLU A 41 8.11 10.78 22.90
N ALA A 42 8.67 10.58 24.10
CA ALA A 42 9.11 9.28 24.56
C ALA A 42 7.92 8.35 24.81
N LYS A 43 6.82 8.90 25.35
CA LYS A 43 5.56 8.17 25.54
C LYS A 43 4.91 7.83 24.19
N ALA A 44 4.90 8.76 23.25
CA ALA A 44 4.39 8.54 21.90
C ALA A 44 5.17 7.44 21.17
N LEU A 45 6.50 7.49 21.19
CA LEU A 45 7.35 6.48 20.55
C LEU A 45 7.15 5.09 21.17
N LYS A 46 7.04 5.00 22.51
CA LYS A 46 6.73 3.74 23.20
C LYS A 46 5.39 3.15 22.77
N GLN A 47 4.36 3.98 22.60
CA GLN A 47 3.06 3.52 22.12
C GLN A 47 3.13 3.01 20.67
N ILE A 48 3.88 3.68 19.79
CA ILE A 48 4.12 3.19 18.43
C ILE A 48 4.76 1.81 18.50
N LEU A 49 5.88 1.66 19.21
CA LEU A 49 6.59 0.38 19.30
C LEU A 49 5.74 -0.74 19.91
N HIS A 50 4.90 -0.43 20.90
CA HIS A 50 3.96 -1.42 21.46
C HIS A 50 2.92 -1.90 20.43
N SER A 51 2.57 -1.07 19.43
CA SER A 51 1.64 -1.47 18.37
C SER A 51 2.28 -2.34 17.27
N GLN A 52 3.60 -2.52 17.30
CA GLN A 52 4.31 -3.36 16.35
C GLN A 52 4.01 -4.84 16.61
N LYS A 53 3.60 -5.56 15.57
CA LYS A 53 3.42 -7.02 15.62
C LYS A 53 4.78 -7.73 15.64
N GLU A 54 4.80 -9.00 16.04
CA GLU A 54 6.02 -9.82 16.09
C GLU A 54 6.77 -9.91 14.75
N ASN A 55 6.04 -9.84 13.64
CA ASN A 55 6.61 -9.83 12.29
C ASN A 55 7.09 -8.42 11.83
N GLY A 56 7.11 -7.45 12.72
CA GLY A 56 7.53 -6.08 12.46
C GLY A 56 6.47 -5.17 11.83
N PHE A 57 5.26 -5.67 11.51
CA PHE A 57 4.21 -4.89 10.85
C PHE A 57 3.38 -4.04 11.81
N PHE A 58 2.93 -2.89 11.33
CA PHE A 58 2.01 -1.98 12.02
C PHE A 58 0.56 -2.10 11.50
N GLY A 59 0.14 -3.33 11.22
CA GLY A 59 -1.23 -3.67 10.80
C GLY A 59 -1.41 -3.77 9.28
N ASN A 60 -0.86 -2.85 8.49
CA ASN A 60 -0.88 -2.91 7.02
C ASN A 60 0.39 -2.26 6.42
N VAL A 61 0.59 -2.41 5.11
CA VAL A 61 1.78 -1.91 4.40
C VAL A 61 1.92 -0.38 4.52
N ALA A 62 0.83 0.37 4.37
CA ALA A 62 0.86 1.83 4.45
C ALA A 62 1.24 2.32 5.85
N ASN A 63 0.66 1.74 6.90
CA ASN A 63 0.98 2.07 8.29
C ASN A 63 2.44 1.74 8.61
N THR A 64 2.90 0.56 8.20
CA THR A 64 4.30 0.19 8.36
C THR A 64 5.20 1.21 7.66
N TYR A 65 4.87 1.60 6.42
CA TYR A 65 5.63 2.59 5.65
C TYR A 65 5.68 3.96 6.34
N TYR A 66 4.54 4.50 6.80
CA TYR A 66 4.47 5.83 7.42
C TYR A 66 5.12 5.89 8.81
N VAL A 67 5.23 4.77 9.52
CA VAL A 67 5.92 4.72 10.82
C VAL A 67 7.45 4.73 10.66
N LEU A 68 7.99 4.22 9.55
CA LEU A 68 9.45 4.10 9.37
C LEU A 68 10.22 5.44 9.50
N PRO A 69 9.79 6.56 8.90
CA PRO A 69 10.44 7.85 9.11
C PRO A 69 10.38 8.30 10.57
N VAL A 70 9.26 8.11 11.25
CA VAL A 70 9.07 8.49 12.66
C VAL A 70 10.04 7.73 13.57
N LEU A 71 10.23 6.43 13.35
CA LEU A 71 11.22 5.62 14.08
C LEU A 71 12.68 6.04 13.84
N ARG A 72 12.95 6.80 12.78
CA ARG A 72 14.25 7.40 12.49
C ARG A 72 14.33 8.87 12.87
N CYS A 73 13.32 9.41 13.57
CA CYS A 73 13.20 10.84 13.88
C CYS A 73 13.32 11.69 12.60
N ARG A 74 12.70 11.23 11.51
CA ARG A 74 12.60 11.91 10.22
C ARG A 74 11.15 12.17 9.87
N SER A 75 10.94 13.18 9.05
CA SER A 75 9.63 13.55 8.52
C SER A 75 9.65 13.54 6.99
N LEU A 76 8.47 13.69 6.38
CA LEU A 76 8.35 13.81 4.93
C LEU A 76 9.02 15.07 4.38
N VAL A 77 9.23 16.13 5.20
CA VAL A 77 9.96 17.33 4.77
C VAL A 77 11.46 17.08 4.61
N ASN A 78 11.97 15.96 5.13
CA ASN A 78 13.36 15.55 4.92
C ASN A 78 13.58 14.82 3.58
N ILE A 79 12.54 14.63 2.76
CA ILE A 79 12.68 14.04 1.43
C ILE A 79 13.22 15.10 0.47
N SER A 80 14.35 14.79 -0.15
CA SER A 80 15.02 15.64 -1.13
C SER A 80 15.56 14.78 -2.28
N SER A 81 15.56 15.34 -3.49
CA SER A 81 16.15 14.69 -4.68
C SER A 81 17.63 14.35 -4.50
N SER A 82 18.33 15.06 -3.62
CA SER A 82 19.73 14.76 -3.26
C SER A 82 19.92 13.41 -2.57
N HIS A 83 18.85 12.80 -2.05
CA HIS A 83 18.90 11.48 -1.41
C HIS A 83 18.60 10.33 -2.38
N CYS A 84 18.24 10.64 -3.63
CA CYS A 84 17.99 9.66 -4.66
C CYS A 84 19.27 9.41 -5.46
N GLN A 85 19.77 8.18 -5.45
CA GLN A 85 20.54 7.69 -6.59
C GLN A 85 19.52 7.35 -7.66
N ALA A 86 19.29 8.24 -8.63
CA ALA A 86 18.44 7.90 -9.76
C ALA A 86 19.17 6.82 -10.58
N PRO A 87 18.64 5.59 -10.67
CA PRO A 87 19.10 4.69 -11.70
C PRO A 87 18.72 5.33 -13.03
N VAL A 88 19.69 5.60 -13.89
CA VAL A 88 19.39 5.89 -15.30
C VAL A 88 19.04 4.55 -15.94
N ILE A 89 17.82 4.09 -15.68
CA ILE A 89 17.26 2.91 -16.34
C ILE A 89 16.35 3.43 -17.42
N ASP A 90 16.70 3.17 -18.68
CA ASP A 90 15.73 3.29 -19.76
C ASP A 90 14.64 2.25 -19.49
N GLU A 91 13.45 2.72 -19.10
CA GLU A 91 12.30 1.89 -18.78
C GLU A 91 11.97 0.91 -19.91
N LYS A 92 12.24 1.31 -21.17
CA LYS A 92 12.03 0.44 -22.33
C LYS A 92 13.08 -0.65 -22.44
N GLU A 93 14.33 -0.39 -22.08
CA GLU A 93 15.35 -1.44 -22.03
C GLU A 93 15.09 -2.42 -20.89
N ALA A 94 14.78 -1.94 -19.69
CA ALA A 94 14.45 -2.80 -18.56
C ALA A 94 13.22 -3.69 -18.85
N LEU A 95 12.24 -3.16 -19.57
CA LEU A 95 11.09 -3.94 -20.01
C LEU A 95 11.48 -4.99 -21.07
N LYS A 96 12.34 -4.64 -22.04
CA LYS A 96 12.85 -5.60 -23.03
C LYS A 96 13.64 -6.73 -22.36
N ASP A 97 14.48 -6.42 -21.39
CA ASP A 97 15.23 -7.44 -20.64
C ASP A 97 14.28 -8.37 -19.88
N LEU A 98 13.20 -7.83 -19.32
CA LEU A 98 12.15 -8.63 -18.69
C LEU A 98 11.41 -9.52 -19.70
N MET A 99 11.09 -9.00 -20.90
CA MET A 99 10.48 -9.80 -21.98
C MET A 99 11.38 -10.96 -22.43
N ASN A 100 12.68 -10.70 -22.47
CA ASN A 100 13.71 -11.64 -22.91
C ASN A 100 14.19 -12.58 -21.79
N GLN A 101 13.65 -12.44 -20.58
CA GLN A 101 14.04 -13.29 -19.46
C GLN A 101 13.80 -14.77 -19.78
N VAL A 102 14.86 -15.56 -19.62
CA VAL A 102 14.84 -17.02 -19.79
C VAL A 102 14.31 -17.66 -18.51
N GLY A 103 13.23 -18.43 -18.61
CA GLY A 103 12.59 -19.08 -17.46
C GLY A 103 11.17 -19.54 -17.74
N GLU A 104 10.50 -20.05 -16.71
CA GLU A 104 9.08 -20.40 -16.76
C GLU A 104 8.23 -19.14 -17.02
N LYS A 105 7.31 -19.24 -17.98
CA LYS A 105 6.38 -18.16 -18.33
C LYS A 105 4.94 -18.62 -18.15
N TRP A 106 4.09 -17.74 -17.64
CA TRP A 106 2.65 -17.95 -17.54
C TRP A 106 1.93 -17.22 -18.65
N SER A 107 0.86 -17.85 -19.16
CA SER A 107 -0.08 -17.20 -20.08
C SER A 107 -1.15 -16.51 -19.25
N VAL A 108 -1.21 -15.19 -19.35
CA VAL A 108 -2.14 -14.34 -18.59
C VAL A 108 -3.02 -13.58 -19.56
N GLN A 109 -4.34 -13.59 -19.31
CA GLN A 109 -5.27 -12.74 -20.02
C GLN A 109 -5.53 -11.48 -19.19
N PHE A 110 -5.13 -10.32 -19.71
CA PHE A 110 -5.30 -9.02 -19.06
C PHE A 110 -6.40 -8.22 -19.76
N SER A 111 -7.44 -7.86 -19.01
CA SER A 111 -8.56 -7.08 -19.55
C SER A 111 -8.69 -5.72 -18.87
N LEU A 112 -8.67 -4.65 -19.65
CA LEU A 112 -8.89 -3.27 -19.22
C LEU A 112 -10.26 -2.80 -19.68
N TRP A 113 -11.00 -2.21 -18.75
CA TRP A 113 -12.34 -1.71 -18.98
C TRP A 113 -12.45 -0.25 -18.54
N VAL A 114 -12.92 0.63 -19.42
CA VAL A 114 -13.14 2.05 -19.09
C VAL A 114 -14.63 2.36 -19.13
N GLY A 115 -15.12 2.99 -18.05
CA GLY A 115 -16.50 3.40 -17.88
C GLY A 115 -17.39 2.36 -17.20
N ASN A 116 -18.47 2.84 -16.56
CA ASN A 116 -19.40 2.00 -15.79
C ASN A 116 -20.17 0.99 -16.65
N SER A 117 -20.36 1.30 -17.94
CA SER A 117 -21.01 0.42 -18.92
C SER A 117 -20.00 -0.29 -19.83
N ARG A 118 -18.73 -0.39 -19.43
CA ARG A 118 -17.68 -1.09 -20.21
C ARG A 118 -17.54 -0.54 -21.64
N THR A 119 -17.68 0.78 -21.79
CA THR A 119 -17.63 1.48 -23.09
C THR A 119 -16.35 1.22 -23.88
N VAL A 120 -15.25 0.92 -23.19
CA VAL A 120 -14.02 0.41 -23.80
C VAL A 120 -13.67 -0.89 -23.10
N GLU A 121 -13.66 -1.99 -23.85
CA GLU A 121 -13.11 -3.28 -23.44
C GLU A 121 -11.86 -3.56 -24.25
N ARG A 122 -10.76 -3.87 -23.57
CA ARG A 122 -9.53 -4.35 -24.21
C ARG A 122 -9.08 -5.58 -23.46
N THR A 123 -8.77 -6.63 -24.20
CA THR A 123 -8.26 -7.87 -23.64
C THR A 123 -7.03 -8.28 -24.42
N LEU A 124 -5.95 -8.58 -23.70
CA LEU A 124 -4.66 -8.95 -24.25
C LEU A 124 -4.16 -10.22 -23.57
N SER A 125 -3.69 -11.18 -24.37
CA SER A 125 -3.04 -12.38 -23.86
C SER A 125 -1.53 -12.15 -23.84
N LEU A 126 -0.94 -12.22 -22.65
CA LEU A 126 0.46 -11.94 -22.38
C LEU A 126 1.18 -13.21 -21.91
N SER A 127 2.40 -13.40 -22.39
CA SER A 127 3.31 -14.41 -21.84
C SER A 127 4.30 -13.70 -20.92
N VAL A 128 4.09 -13.84 -19.61
CA VAL A 128 4.84 -13.12 -18.58
C VAL A 128 5.70 -14.09 -17.74
N PRO A 129 6.87 -13.68 -17.23
CA PRO A 129 7.64 -14.50 -16.30
C PRO A 129 6.79 -14.97 -15.11
N ALA A 130 6.98 -16.21 -14.67
CA ALA A 130 6.29 -16.75 -13.50
C ALA A 130 6.53 -15.89 -12.26
N HIS A 131 5.53 -15.85 -11.36
CA HIS A 131 5.56 -15.04 -10.13
C HIS A 131 5.67 -13.51 -10.34
N SER A 132 5.35 -13.01 -11.54
CA SER A 132 5.24 -11.57 -11.80
C SER A 132 4.12 -10.93 -10.98
N SER A 133 4.36 -9.71 -10.50
CA SER A 133 3.32 -8.92 -9.82
C SER A 133 2.27 -8.41 -10.81
N PHE A 134 1.08 -8.06 -10.32
CA PHE A 134 0.04 -7.45 -11.16
C PHE A 134 0.51 -6.16 -11.83
N TYR A 135 1.25 -5.32 -11.11
CA TYR A 135 1.87 -4.11 -11.67
C TYR A 135 2.82 -4.43 -12.83
N ARG A 136 3.65 -5.47 -12.70
CA ARG A 136 4.52 -5.93 -13.80
C ARG A 136 3.72 -6.36 -15.03
N ILE A 137 2.59 -7.03 -14.84
CA ILE A 137 1.71 -7.44 -15.94
C ILE A 137 1.13 -6.21 -16.65
N MET A 138 0.77 -5.15 -15.90
CA MET A 138 0.31 -3.89 -16.49
C MET A 138 1.41 -3.19 -17.32
N GLU A 139 2.63 -3.08 -16.78
CA GLU A 139 3.77 -2.53 -17.54
C GLU A 139 4.00 -3.31 -18.83
N PHE A 140 3.88 -4.64 -18.75
CA PHE A 140 4.01 -5.53 -19.89
C PHE A 140 2.91 -5.30 -20.94
N ALA A 141 1.66 -5.11 -20.50
CA ALA A 141 0.54 -4.80 -21.39
C ALA A 141 0.78 -3.48 -22.16
N ALA A 142 1.15 -2.43 -21.45
CA ALA A 142 1.42 -1.10 -22.02
C ALA A 142 2.63 -1.10 -22.98
N GLY A 143 3.63 -1.95 -22.74
CA GLY A 143 4.77 -2.12 -23.64
C GLY A 143 4.45 -2.87 -24.94
N VAL A 144 3.46 -3.77 -24.91
CA VAL A 144 3.07 -4.58 -26.08
C VAL A 144 2.01 -3.87 -26.92
N ASP A 145 1.04 -3.20 -26.30
CA ASP A 145 -0.07 -2.53 -26.98
C ASP A 145 -0.27 -1.14 -26.37
N ASN A 146 -0.11 -0.11 -27.19
CA ASN A 146 -0.19 1.30 -26.78
C ASN A 146 -1.59 1.76 -26.37
N ARG A 147 -2.60 0.88 -26.43
CA ARG A 147 -3.96 1.11 -25.97
C ARG A 147 -4.18 0.75 -24.51
N PHE A 148 -3.17 0.16 -23.84
CA PHE A 148 -3.16 -0.19 -22.43
C PHE A 148 -2.31 0.77 -21.60
#